data_AF-A0A933U8S4-F1
#
_entry.id   AF-A0A933U8S4-F1
#
_cell.length_a   1.000
_cell.length_b   1.000
_cell.length_c   1.000
_cell.angle_alpha   90.00
_cell.angle_beta   90.00
_cell.angle_gamma   90.00
#
_symmetry.space_group_name_H-M   'P 1'
#
loop_
_entity.id
_entity.type
_entity.pdbx_description
1 polymer ?
#
loop_
_entity_poly.entity_id
_entity_poly.type
_entity_poly.pdbx_seq_one_letter_code
_entity_poly.pdbx_strand_id
1 'polypeptide(L)'
;MTDAIALSQLSAATLPTRKVRKGVLDYLLHFREISNREGGLVPIATAAAILGVSKQRVHDLVREGTLRTTEIYGKKWLSGNELESFVKLQRKAGRPWKEPSVKEMWRAALDGTREQWVDENKS
;
A
#
# COMPACT_ATOMS: atom_id res chain seq x y z
N MET A 1 -3.99 -22.62 11.23
CA MET A 1 -2.76 -21.99 11.78
C MET A 1 -1.66 -22.14 10.75
N THR A 2 -1.79 -21.41 9.65
CA THR A 2 -0.91 -21.47 8.50
C THR A 2 -0.66 -20.03 8.08
N ASP A 3 0.55 -19.72 7.64
CA ASP A 3 1.01 -18.43 7.09
C ASP A 3 1.97 -17.60 7.97
N ALA A 4 2.60 -18.20 8.98
CA ALA A 4 3.80 -17.61 9.60
C ALA A 4 5.13 -18.10 8.96
N ILE A 5 5.08 -19.06 8.03
CA ILE A 5 6.27 -19.78 7.52
C ILE A 5 6.80 -19.22 6.17
N ALA A 6 6.02 -18.41 5.43
CA ALA A 6 6.39 -18.05 4.06
C ALA A 6 7.49 -16.96 3.93
N LEU A 7 7.74 -16.17 4.97
CA LEU A 7 8.68 -15.03 4.87
C LEU A 7 10.14 -15.39 5.19
N SER A 8 10.41 -16.53 5.83
CA SER A 8 11.78 -16.96 6.15
C SER A 8 12.50 -17.66 4.98
N GLN A 9 11.76 -18.03 3.93
CA GLN A 9 12.31 -18.75 2.76
C GLN A 9 12.62 -17.86 1.55
N LEU A 10 12.35 -16.56 1.61
CA LEU A 10 12.92 -15.58 0.67
C LEU A 10 14.40 -15.34 1.01
N SER A 11 15.18 -16.41 0.97
CA SER A 11 16.62 -16.38 1.14
C SER A 11 17.21 -15.69 -0.08
N ALA A 12 17.84 -14.53 0.12
CA ALA A 12 18.65 -13.90 -0.92
C ALA A 12 19.73 -14.85 -1.51
N ALA A 13 19.98 -16.01 -0.89
CA ALA A 13 20.91 -17.02 -1.39
C ALA A 13 20.44 -17.74 -2.66
N THR A 14 19.13 -17.84 -2.94
CA THR A 14 18.61 -18.52 -4.15
C THR A 14 18.59 -17.63 -5.39
N LEU A 15 18.95 -16.34 -5.27
CA LEU A 15 18.99 -15.43 -6.41
C LEU A 15 20.22 -15.67 -7.30
N PRO A 16 20.05 -15.64 -8.63
CA PRO A 16 21.01 -16.20 -9.59
C PRO A 16 22.34 -15.43 -9.67
N THR A 17 22.35 -14.12 -9.40
CA THR A 17 23.56 -13.30 -9.48
C THR A 17 23.73 -12.35 -8.31
N ARG A 18 24.99 -12.06 -7.95
CA ARG A 18 25.34 -11.09 -6.89
C ARG A 18 24.74 -9.70 -7.16
N LYS A 19 24.69 -9.27 -8.42
CA LYS A 19 24.10 -7.97 -8.82
C LYS A 19 22.61 -7.92 -8.53
N VAL A 20 21.87 -8.98 -8.88
CA VAL A 20 20.43 -9.09 -8.59
C VAL A 20 20.18 -9.12 -7.08
N ARG A 21 20.96 -9.90 -6.32
CA ARG A 21 20.87 -9.90 -4.84
C ARG A 21 21.06 -8.51 -4.25
N LYS A 22 22.10 -7.80 -4.69
CA LYS A 22 22.37 -6.44 -4.23
C LYS A 22 21.20 -5.51 -4.56
N GLY A 23 20.69 -5.54 -5.79
CA GLY A 23 19.55 -4.72 -6.18
C GLY A 23 18.29 -4.98 -5.36
N VAL A 24 17.99 -6.26 -5.06
CA VAL A 24 16.85 -6.63 -4.19
C VAL A 24 17.06 -6.15 -2.76
N LEU A 25 18.27 -6.31 -2.20
CA LEU A 25 18.58 -5.83 -0.86
C LEU A 25 18.51 -4.30 -0.77
N ASP A 26 19.09 -3.60 -1.74
CA ASP A 26 19.05 -2.13 -1.83
C ASP A 26 17.60 -1.64 -1.90
N TYR A 27 16.75 -2.31 -2.70
CA TYR A 27 15.30 -2.06 -2.76
C TYR A 27 14.63 -2.23 -1.39
N LEU A 28 14.86 -3.36 -0.72
CA LEU A 28 14.20 -3.66 0.56
C LEU A 28 14.64 -2.71 1.67
N LEU A 29 15.93 -2.35 1.70
CA LEU A 29 16.46 -1.38 2.67
C LEU A 29 15.87 0.01 2.43
N HIS A 30 15.87 0.48 1.19
CA HIS A 30 15.30 1.78 0.83
C HIS A 30 13.78 1.84 1.09
N PHE A 31 13.05 0.77 0.73
CA PHE A 31 11.63 0.65 1.03
C PHE A 31 11.37 0.67 2.54
N ARG A 32 12.16 -0.06 3.33
CA ARG A 32 12.03 -0.10 4.79
C ARG A 32 12.32 1.26 5.43
N GLU A 33 13.37 1.95 4.99
CA GLU A 33 13.72 3.27 5.48
C GLU A 33 12.58 4.27 5.26
N ILE A 34 12.07 4.35 4.03
CA ILE A 34 10.94 5.22 3.70
C ILE A 34 9.70 4.79 4.49
N SER A 35 9.40 3.49 4.56
CA SER A 35 8.25 2.99 5.32
C SER A 35 8.32 3.36 6.79
N ASN A 36 9.48 3.31 7.42
CA ASN A 36 9.63 3.72 8.81
C ASN A 36 9.39 5.22 9.01
N ARG A 37 9.86 6.06 8.07
CA ARG A 37 9.68 7.52 8.14
C ARG A 37 8.20 7.91 7.97
N GLU A 38 7.51 7.25 7.05
CA GLU A 38 6.12 7.57 6.69
C GLU A 38 5.07 6.85 7.57
N GLY A 39 5.51 6.05 8.54
CA GLY A 39 4.62 5.25 9.39
C GLY A 39 3.89 4.13 8.65
N GLY A 40 4.50 3.64 7.58
CA GLY A 40 3.92 2.69 6.64
C GLY A 40 3.72 3.30 5.26
N LEU A 41 3.68 2.44 4.25
CA LEU A 41 3.43 2.80 2.86
C LEU A 41 2.21 2.05 2.36
N VAL A 42 1.23 2.79 1.86
CA VAL A 42 -0.06 2.24 1.47
C VAL A 42 -0.28 2.48 -0.03
N PRO A 43 -0.54 1.44 -0.83
CA PRO A 43 -0.96 1.62 -2.22
C PRO A 43 -2.26 2.44 -2.31
N ILE A 44 -2.44 3.21 -3.37
CA ILE A 44 -3.65 4.02 -3.60
C ILE A 44 -4.93 3.17 -3.55
N ALA A 45 -4.90 1.96 -4.11
CA ALA A 45 -6.05 1.05 -4.07
C ALA A 45 -6.42 0.64 -2.64
N THR A 46 -5.43 0.31 -1.81
CA THR A 46 -5.64 -0.04 -0.40
C THR A 46 -6.13 1.17 0.38
N ALA A 47 -5.58 2.36 0.15
CA ALA A 47 -6.04 3.59 0.78
C ALA A 47 -7.50 3.91 0.40
N ALA A 48 -7.90 3.69 -0.85
CA ALA A 48 -9.28 3.86 -1.29
C ALA A 48 -10.24 2.93 -0.52
N ALA A 49 -9.84 1.66 -0.30
CA ALA A 49 -10.60 0.72 0.51
C ALA A 49 -10.66 1.12 1.99
N ILE A 50 -9.54 1.57 2.57
CA ILE A 50 -9.47 2.06 3.97
C ILE A 50 -10.39 3.27 4.16
N LEU A 51 -10.30 4.22 3.24
CA LEU A 51 -11.09 5.44 3.25
C LEU A 51 -12.50 5.23 2.68
N GLY A 52 -12.89 4.01 2.27
CA GLY A 52 -14.09 3.68 1.48
C GLY A 52 -14.56 4.76 0.52
N VAL A 53 -13.63 5.28 -0.28
CA VAL A 53 -13.88 6.18 -1.41
C VAL A 53 -13.38 5.55 -2.70
N SER A 54 -13.71 6.13 -3.85
CA SER A 54 -13.16 5.67 -5.13
C SER A 54 -11.66 5.97 -5.24
N LYS A 55 -10.93 5.18 -6.05
CA LYS A 55 -9.51 5.44 -6.39
C LYS A 55 -9.33 6.86 -6.94
N GLN A 56 -10.28 7.33 -7.75
CA GLN A 56 -10.29 8.68 -8.30
C GLN A 56 -10.30 9.75 -7.20
N ARG A 57 -11.15 9.58 -6.17
CA ARG A 57 -11.18 10.52 -5.06
C ARG A 57 -9.86 10.55 -4.29
N VAL A 58 -9.19 9.40 -4.14
CA VAL A 58 -7.84 9.38 -3.55
C VAL A 58 -6.83 10.14 -4.42
N HIS A 59 -6.89 10.01 -5.74
CA HIS A 59 -6.06 10.80 -6.65
C HIS A 59 -6.33 12.31 -6.54
N ASP A 60 -7.59 12.70 -6.37
CA ASP A 60 -7.95 14.10 -6.16
C ASP A 60 -7.40 14.61 -4.82
N LEU A 61 -7.51 13.83 -3.73
CA LEU A 61 -6.91 14.18 -2.43
C LEU A 61 -5.39 14.33 -2.49
N VAL A 62 -4.71 13.53 -3.32
CA VAL A 62 -3.28 13.67 -3.58
C VAL A 62 -2.99 14.94 -4.37
N ARG A 63 -3.79 15.24 -5.41
CA ARG A 63 -3.65 16.46 -6.22
C ARG A 63 -3.91 17.72 -5.41
N GLU A 64 -4.88 17.68 -4.51
CA GLU A 64 -5.22 18.74 -3.54
C GLU A 64 -4.12 18.92 -2.47
N GLY A 65 -3.14 18.01 -2.40
CA GLY A 65 -2.07 18.06 -1.38
C GLY A 65 -2.53 17.63 0.01
N THR A 66 -3.74 17.08 0.12
CA THR A 66 -4.30 16.58 1.39
C THR A 66 -3.67 15.25 1.80
N LEU A 67 -3.28 14.42 0.83
CA LEU A 67 -2.54 13.18 1.08
C LEU A 67 -1.18 13.23 0.38
N ARG A 68 -0.12 12.94 1.14
CA ARG A 68 1.25 12.93 0.64
C ARG A 68 1.58 11.59 -0.01
N THR A 69 2.17 11.64 -1.20
CA THR A 69 2.70 10.46 -1.88
C THR A 69 4.22 10.46 -1.93
N THR A 70 4.82 9.30 -1.72
CA THR A 70 6.23 9.03 -2.03
C THR A 70 6.31 8.07 -3.21
N GLU A 71 7.20 8.36 -4.15
CA GLU A 71 7.47 7.46 -5.27
C GLU A 71 8.64 6.53 -4.93
N ILE A 72 8.41 5.22 -5.09
CA ILE A 72 9.41 4.18 -4.80
C ILE A 72 9.45 3.28 -6.03
N TYR A 73 10.57 3.33 -6.76
CA TYR A 73 10.80 2.57 -7.99
C TYR A 73 9.65 2.69 -9.02
N GLY A 74 9.19 3.93 -9.28
CA GLY A 74 8.14 4.21 -10.27
C GLY A 74 6.70 3.99 -9.76
N LYS A 75 6.51 3.51 -8.53
CA LYS A 75 5.19 3.31 -7.93
C LYS A 75 4.92 4.35 -6.85
N LYS A 76 3.72 4.94 -6.88
CA LYS A 76 3.27 5.90 -5.86
C LYS A 76 2.70 5.18 -4.64
N TRP A 77 3.17 5.58 -3.47
CA TRP A 77 2.77 5.09 -2.17
C TRP A 77 2.30 6.24 -1.31
N LEU A 78 1.22 6.03 -0.55
CA LEU A 78 0.70 7.00 0.40
C LEU A 78 1.34 6.79 1.77
N SER A 79 1.59 7.88 2.47
CA SER A 79 2.10 7.87 3.85
C SER A 79 1.03 7.36 4.81
N GLY A 80 1.36 6.36 5.62
CA GLY A 80 0.45 5.79 6.62
C GLY A 80 0.06 6.80 7.70
N ASN A 81 1.03 7.59 8.17
CA ASN A 81 0.82 8.63 9.18
C ASN A 81 -0.19 9.70 8.73
N GLU A 82 -0.07 10.15 7.47
CA GLU A 82 -0.99 11.14 6.88
C GLU A 82 -2.38 10.55 6.70
N LEU A 83 -2.47 9.29 6.26
CA LEU A 83 -3.74 8.60 6.10
C LEU A 83 -4.47 8.46 7.44
N GLU A 84 -3.76 8.09 8.51
CA GLU A 84 -4.31 8.00 9.85
C GLU A 84 -4.78 9.37 10.36
N SER A 85 -3.98 10.41 10.14
CA SER A 85 -4.29 11.79 10.52
C SER A 85 -5.54 12.31 9.81
N PHE A 86 -5.66 12.02 8.51
CA PHE A 86 -6.83 12.35 7.71
C PHE A 86 -8.10 11.67 8.23
N VAL A 87 -8.03 10.36 8.54
CA VAL A 87 -9.17 9.62 9.10
C VAL A 87 -9.58 10.19 10.46
N LYS A 88 -8.62 10.52 11.33
CA LYS A 88 -8.90 11.14 12.65
C LYS A 88 -9.56 12.51 12.50
N LEU A 89 -9.15 13.32 11.52
CA LEU A 89 -9.76 14.61 11.24
C LEU A 89 -11.20 14.47 10.74
N GLN A 90 -11.43 13.56 9.78
CA GLN A 90 -12.77 13.27 9.24
C GLN A 90 -13.73 12.74 10.31
N ARG A 91 -13.25 11.91 11.25
CA ARG A 91 -14.06 11.42 12.39
C ARG A 91 -14.61 12.55 13.27
N LYS A 92 -13.87 13.65 13.42
CA LYS A 92 -14.34 14.82 14.19
C LYS A 92 -15.40 15.65 13.46
N ALA A 93 -15.48 15.54 12.12
CA ALA A 93 -16.35 16.36 11.28
C ALA A 93 -17.79 15.81 11.13
N GLY A 94 -18.16 14.73 11.83
CA GLY A 94 -19.57 14.42 12.11
C GLY A 94 -20.29 13.44 11.19
N ARG A 95 -19.60 12.64 10.35
CA ARG A 95 -20.24 11.54 9.61
C ARG A 95 -19.91 10.18 10.24
N PRO A 96 -20.90 9.36 10.66
CA PRO A 96 -20.63 8.04 11.20
C PRO A 96 -20.13 7.12 10.09
N TRP A 97 -18.85 6.75 10.18
CA TRP A 97 -18.23 5.79 9.25
C TRP A 97 -18.43 4.37 9.79
N LYS A 98 -19.01 3.46 8.99
CA LYS A 98 -18.98 2.02 9.30
C LYS A 98 -17.55 1.55 9.11
N GLU A 99 -16.84 1.28 10.19
CA GLU A 99 -15.47 0.77 10.16
C GLU A 99 -15.46 -0.60 9.48
N PRO A 100 -14.93 -0.74 8.24
CA PRO A 100 -14.81 -2.05 7.63
C PRO A 100 -13.81 -2.87 8.46
N SER A 101 -14.10 -4.15 8.67
CA SER A 101 -13.19 -5.03 9.38
C SER A 101 -11.84 -5.09 8.65
N VAL A 102 -10.73 -5.17 9.40
CA VAL A 102 -9.38 -5.35 8.83
C VAL A 102 -9.38 -6.47 7.78
N LYS A 103 -10.12 -7.57 8.02
CA LYS A 103 -10.27 -8.69 7.08
C LYS A 103 -11.02 -8.31 5.79
N GLU A 104 -12.04 -7.46 5.89
CA GLU A 104 -12.78 -6.94 4.73
C GLU A 104 -11.94 -5.95 3.93
N MET A 105 -11.14 -5.12 4.61
CA MET A 105 -10.18 -4.20 3.99
C MET A 105 -9.08 -4.95 3.22
N TRP A 106 -8.53 -6.01 3.81
CA TRP A 106 -7.53 -6.87 3.15
C TRP A 106 -8.12 -7.62 1.94
N ARG A 107 -9.36 -8.13 2.05
CA ARG A 107 -10.05 -8.80 0.94
C ARG A 107 -10.34 -7.83 -0.22
N ALA A 108 -10.92 -6.66 0.06
CA ALA A 108 -11.22 -5.66 -0.96
C ALA A 108 -9.95 -5.17 -1.70
N ALA A 109 -8.83 -5.02 -0.98
CA ALA A 109 -7.56 -4.64 -1.58
C ALA A 109 -6.97 -5.74 -2.48
N LEU A 110 -7.10 -7.02 -2.09
CA LEU A 110 -6.63 -8.16 -2.88
C LEU A 110 -7.50 -8.40 -4.13
N ASP A 111 -8.83 -8.31 -4.02
CA ASP A 111 -9.74 -8.50 -5.15
C ASP A 111 -9.55 -7.41 -6.22
N GLY A 112 -9.36 -6.15 -5.81
CA GLY A 112 -9.07 -5.06 -6.74
C GLY A 112 -7.71 -5.16 -7.45
N THR A 113 -6.80 -6.02 -6.97
CA THR A 113 -5.51 -6.31 -7.63
C THR A 113 -5.67 -7.44 -8.66
N ARG A 114 -6.64 -8.34 -8.45
CA ARG A 114 -6.90 -9.50 -9.31
C ARG A 114 -7.65 -9.11 -10.58
N GLU A 115 -8.57 -8.16 -10.50
CA GLU A 115 -9.28 -7.61 -11.68
C GLU A 115 -8.32 -6.86 -12.62
N GLN A 116 -7.39 -6.07 -12.06
CA GLN A 116 -6.40 -5.33 -12.86
C GLN A 116 -5.43 -6.25 -13.64
N TRP A 117 -5.13 -7.45 -13.14
CA TRP A 117 -4.21 -8.39 -13.78
C TRP A 117 -4.84 -9.18 -14.94
N VAL A 118 -6.18 -9.33 -14.91
CA VAL A 118 -6.93 -10.06 -15.95
C VAL A 118 -7.19 -9.18 -17.17
N ASP A 119 -7.43 -7.87 -16.98
CA ASP A 119 -7.63 -6.94 -18.09
C ASP A 119 -6.33 -6.64 -18.86
N GLU A 120 -5.17 -6.65 -18.18
CA GLU A 120 -3.87 -6.37 -18.80
C GLU A 120 -3.32 -7.55 -19.65
N ASN A 121 -3.82 -8.77 -19.43
CA ASN A 121 -3.40 -9.99 -20.15
C ASN A 121 -4.43 -10.48 -21.20
N LYS A 122 -5.42 -9.65 -21.54
CA LYS A 122 -6.47 -9.99 -22.52
C LYS A 122 -6.43 -9.15 -23.81
N SER A 123 -5.34 -8.44 -24.07
CA SER A 123 -5.14 -7.67 -25.32
C SER A 123 -4.03 -8.24 -26.19
#